data_AF-A0A1B7X866-F1
#
_entry.id   AF-A0A1B7X866-F1
#
_cell.length_a   1.000
_cell.length_b   1.000
_cell.length_c   1.000
_cell.angle_alpha   90.00
_cell.angle_beta   90.00
_cell.angle_gamma   90.00
#
_symmetry.space_group_name_H-M   'P 1'
#
loop_
_entity.id
_entity.type
_entity.pdbx_description
1 polymer ?
#
loop_
_entity_poly.entity_id
_entity_poly.type
_entity_poly.pdbx_seq_one_letter_code
_entity_poly.pdbx_strand_id
1 'polypeptide(L)'
;MEYFLGSAITMIAMFITTRLILPRKLNAKVNNFRYSQSHIHTLIMPLIPDIKSYKKKMITQSSKHDERVNIKVVIFDNKAYFVKDGSFYSADMDGNFIDRQTATVVDTIGMDKVQLDKMLFIMDQLRDGKKNDSGDSRNQ
;
A
#
# COMPACT_ATOMS: atom_id res chain seq x y z
N MET A 1 -79.55 -7.19 -37.10
CA MET A 1 -79.08 -7.53 -35.74
C MET A 1 -77.86 -8.46 -35.76
N GLU A 2 -77.72 -9.33 -36.75
CA GLU A 2 -76.61 -10.30 -36.84
C GLU A 2 -75.22 -9.64 -36.95
N TYR A 3 -75.09 -8.56 -37.73
CA TYR A 3 -73.83 -7.81 -37.86
C TYR A 3 -73.37 -7.13 -36.55
N PHE A 4 -74.30 -6.78 -35.67
CA PHE A 4 -73.99 -6.18 -34.36
C PHE A 4 -73.49 -7.24 -33.38
N LEU A 5 -74.05 -8.45 -33.44
CA LEU A 5 -73.62 -9.55 -32.59
C LEU A 5 -72.22 -10.04 -32.99
N GLY A 6 -71.94 -10.10 -34.29
CA GLY A 6 -70.62 -10.45 -34.82
C GLY A 6 -69.53 -9.46 -34.38
N SER A 7 -69.78 -8.16 -34.43
CA SER A 7 -68.81 -7.14 -34.01
C SER A 7 -68.55 -7.14 -32.49
N ALA A 8 -69.55 -7.44 -31.68
CA ALA A 8 -69.38 -7.58 -30.24
C ALA A 8 -68.48 -8.78 -29.88
N ILE A 9 -68.66 -9.91 -30.57
CA ILE A 9 -67.87 -11.14 -30.34
C ILE A 9 -66.40 -10.93 -30.73
N THR A 10 -66.12 -10.27 -31.86
CA THR A 10 -64.75 -9.99 -32.29
C THR A 10 -64.03 -9.03 -31.34
N MET A 11 -64.74 -8.03 -30.79
CA MET A 11 -64.17 -7.11 -29.80
C MET A 11 -63.78 -7.82 -28.50
N ILE A 12 -64.61 -8.75 -28.02
CA ILE A 12 -64.31 -9.55 -26.82
C ILE A 12 -63.12 -10.49 -27.09
N ALA A 13 -63.11 -11.17 -28.23
CA ALA A 13 -62.01 -12.05 -28.60
C ALA A 13 -60.67 -11.29 -28.72
N MET A 14 -60.69 -10.08 -29.29
CA MET A 14 -59.51 -9.22 -29.38
C MET A 14 -59.03 -8.76 -28.00
N PHE A 15 -59.94 -8.43 -27.09
CA PHE A 15 -59.60 -8.04 -25.72
C PHE A 15 -58.95 -9.19 -24.93
N ILE A 16 -59.45 -10.42 -25.08
CA ILE A 16 -58.89 -11.60 -24.41
C ILE A 16 -57.51 -11.93 -24.98
N THR A 17 -57.37 -11.95 -26.30
CA THR A 17 -56.08 -12.27 -26.95
C THR A 17 -55.02 -11.21 -26.63
N THR A 18 -55.35 -9.93 -26.68
CA THR A 18 -54.42 -8.85 -26.29
C THR A 18 -54.01 -8.95 -24.82
N ARG A 19 -54.93 -9.29 -23.90
CA ARG A 19 -54.64 -9.46 -22.48
C ARG A 19 -53.77 -10.70 -22.18
N LEU A 20 -53.91 -11.76 -22.96
CA LEU A 20 -53.12 -12.99 -22.82
C LEU A 20 -51.72 -12.86 -23.45
N ILE A 21 -51.62 -12.17 -24.59
CA ILE A 21 -50.38 -12.01 -25.35
C ILE A 21 -49.53 -10.87 -24.80
N LEU A 22 -50.11 -9.90 -24.08
CA LEU A 22 -49.32 -8.85 -23.45
C LEU A 22 -48.25 -9.50 -22.57
N PRO A 23 -46.95 -9.36 -22.89
CA PRO A 23 -45.92 -9.97 -22.08
C PRO A 23 -46.04 -9.34 -20.70
N ARG A 24 -46.33 -10.16 -19.68
CA ARG A 24 -46.10 -9.76 -18.30
C ARG A 24 -44.64 -9.33 -18.27
N LYS A 25 -44.38 -8.02 -18.15
CA LYS A 25 -43.03 -7.53 -17.90
C LYS A 25 -42.62 -8.13 -16.58
N LEU A 26 -41.96 -9.29 -16.64
CA LEU A 26 -41.28 -9.86 -15.50
C LEU A 26 -40.24 -8.81 -15.17
N ASN A 27 -40.46 -8.09 -14.06
CA ASN A 27 -39.43 -7.27 -13.45
C ASN A 27 -38.34 -8.22 -12.96
N ALA A 28 -37.56 -8.77 -13.90
CA ALA A 28 -36.39 -9.55 -13.61
C ALA A 28 -35.41 -8.56 -12.98
N LYS A 29 -35.37 -8.54 -11.64
CA LYS A 29 -34.30 -7.87 -10.91
C LYS A 29 -33.01 -8.54 -11.35
N VAL A 30 -32.27 -7.90 -12.23
CA VAL A 30 -30.91 -8.32 -12.58
C VAL A 30 -30.09 -8.14 -11.31
N ASN A 31 -29.80 -9.26 -10.65
CA ASN A 31 -28.99 -9.25 -9.45
C ASN A 31 -27.54 -9.01 -9.91
N ASN A 32 -27.07 -7.77 -9.81
CA ASN A 32 -25.70 -7.45 -10.15
C ASN A 32 -24.79 -8.04 -9.08
N PHE A 33 -24.23 -9.22 -9.35
CA PHE A 33 -23.19 -9.80 -8.52
C PHE A 33 -21.96 -8.88 -8.55
N ARG A 34 -21.68 -8.22 -7.42
CA ARG A 34 -20.49 -7.39 -7.25
C ARG A 34 -19.42 -8.22 -6.55
N TYR A 35 -18.33 -8.47 -7.25
CA TYR A 35 -17.15 -9.08 -6.64
C TYR A 35 -16.35 -8.02 -5.89
N SER A 36 -15.85 -8.37 -4.70
CA SER A 36 -14.92 -7.52 -3.97
C SER A 36 -13.54 -7.55 -4.62
N GLN A 37 -12.77 -6.48 -4.43
CA GLN A 37 -11.38 -6.42 -4.87
C GLN A 37 -10.54 -7.55 -4.27
N SER A 38 -10.80 -7.94 -3.02
CA SER A 38 -10.14 -9.08 -2.36
C SER A 38 -10.45 -10.42 -3.03
N HIS A 39 -11.69 -10.62 -3.48
CA HIS A 39 -12.10 -11.85 -4.15
C HIS A 39 -11.42 -11.99 -5.51
N ILE A 40 -11.44 -10.94 -6.33
CA ILE A 40 -10.75 -10.92 -7.62
C ILE A 40 -9.24 -11.14 -7.43
N HIS A 41 -8.63 -10.44 -6.47
CA HIS A 41 -7.21 -10.59 -6.16
C HIS A 41 -6.85 -12.04 -5.79
N THR A 42 -7.68 -12.72 -5.00
CA THR A 42 -7.46 -14.11 -4.60
C THR A 42 -7.53 -15.07 -5.79
N LEU A 43 -8.43 -14.83 -6.73
CA LEU A 43 -8.56 -15.64 -7.94
C LEU A 43 -7.34 -15.50 -8.87
N ILE A 44 -6.77 -14.30 -8.99
CA ILE A 44 -5.66 -14.04 -9.91
C ILE A 44 -4.28 -14.29 -9.30
N MET A 45 -4.14 -14.23 -7.97
CA MET A 45 -2.84 -14.32 -7.29
C MET A 45 -2.03 -15.57 -7.66
N PRO A 46 -2.61 -16.78 -7.80
CA PRO A 46 -1.86 -17.98 -8.19
C PRO A 46 -1.28 -17.94 -9.62
N LEU A 47 -1.80 -17.06 -10.48
CA LEU A 47 -1.38 -16.94 -11.88
C LEU A 47 -0.27 -15.90 -12.09
N ILE A 48 0.06 -15.12 -11.05
CA ILE A 48 1.09 -14.08 -11.11
C ILE A 48 2.41 -14.70 -10.65
N PRO A 49 3.51 -14.58 -11.45
CA PRO A 49 4.82 -15.10 -11.04
C PRO A 49 5.28 -14.42 -9.75
N ASP A 50 6.04 -15.14 -8.93
CA ASP A 50 6.50 -14.63 -7.64
C ASP A 50 7.61 -13.57 -7.82
N ILE A 51 7.23 -12.31 -8.07
CA ILE A 51 8.16 -11.18 -8.24
C ILE A 51 8.62 -10.62 -6.87
N LYS A 52 8.86 -11.49 -5.88
CA LYS A 52 9.25 -11.11 -4.51
C LYS A 52 10.58 -10.35 -4.44
N SER A 53 11.43 -10.44 -5.46
CA SER A 53 12.80 -9.94 -5.39
C SER A 53 12.97 -8.42 -5.51
N TYR A 54 11.93 -7.64 -5.89
CA TYR A 54 12.10 -6.20 -6.18
C TYR A 54 10.96 -5.30 -5.69
N LYS A 55 10.30 -5.64 -4.57
CA LYS A 55 9.35 -4.69 -3.99
C LYS A 55 10.10 -3.52 -3.34
N LYS A 56 10.33 -2.48 -4.15
CA LYS A 56 10.68 -1.14 -3.66
C LYS A 56 9.70 -0.78 -2.54
N LYS A 57 10.24 -0.42 -1.37
CA LYS A 57 9.42 0.02 -0.23
C LYS A 57 8.52 1.16 -0.71
N MET A 58 7.20 0.92 -0.70
CA MET A 58 6.25 1.93 -1.18
C MET A 58 6.25 3.09 -0.19
N ILE A 59 6.58 4.29 -0.67
CA ILE A 59 6.55 5.50 0.15
C ILE A 59 5.08 5.90 0.33
N THR A 60 4.51 5.56 1.48
CA THR A 60 3.13 5.93 1.86
C THR A 60 3.13 7.16 2.77
N GLN A 61 1.95 7.74 3.02
CA GLN A 61 1.82 8.81 4.01
C GLN A 61 2.23 8.36 5.41
N SER A 62 1.92 7.12 5.79
CA SER A 62 2.40 6.53 7.04
C SER A 62 3.92 6.44 7.07
N SER A 63 4.56 6.03 5.97
CA SER A 63 6.03 5.99 5.88
C SER A 63 6.65 7.37 6.00
N LYS A 64 6.05 8.40 5.37
CA LYS A 64 6.50 9.79 5.48
C LYS A 64 6.31 10.37 6.88
N HIS A 65 5.22 9.99 7.55
CA HIS A 65 4.94 10.41 8.91
C HIS A 65 5.92 9.75 9.90
N ASP A 66 6.15 8.45 9.74
CA ASP A 66 7.12 7.67 10.52
C ASP A 66 8.52 8.27 10.40
N GLU A 67 8.99 8.57 9.19
CA GLU A 67 10.29 9.22 8.96
C GLU A 67 10.41 10.65 9.54
N ARG A 68 9.27 11.33 9.77
CA ARG A 68 9.26 12.70 10.34
C ARG A 68 9.26 12.69 11.86
N VAL A 69 8.52 11.75 12.46
CA VAL A 69 8.31 11.68 13.91
C VAL A 69 9.39 10.84 14.58
N ASN A 70 9.85 9.78 13.91
CA ASN A 70 10.78 8.82 14.47
C ASN A 70 12.19 9.00 13.88
N ILE A 71 13.17 8.99 14.77
CA ILE A 71 14.59 9.03 14.42
C ILE A 71 15.12 7.59 14.52
N LYS A 72 15.86 7.15 13.50
CA LYS A 72 16.58 5.87 13.58
C LYS A 72 17.81 6.05 14.46
N VAL A 73 17.95 5.15 15.42
CA VAL A 73 19.09 5.11 16.34
C VAL A 73 19.77 3.76 16.20
N VAL A 74 21.10 3.79 16.13
CA VAL A 74 21.95 2.59 16.24
C VAL A 74 22.62 2.63 17.60
N ILE A 75 22.45 1.54 18.36
CA ILE A 75 23.09 1.38 19.65
C ILE A 75 24.37 0.58 19.44
N PHE A 76 25.51 1.15 19.85
CA PHE A 76 26.82 0.54 19.70
C PHE A 76 27.75 0.98 20.83
N ASP A 77 28.51 0.06 21.43
CA ASP A 77 29.43 0.33 22.54
C ASP A 77 28.81 1.19 23.68
N ASN A 78 27.58 0.86 24.11
CA ASN A 78 26.82 1.56 25.15
C ASN A 78 26.54 3.07 24.85
N LYS A 79 26.61 3.45 23.58
CA LYS A 79 26.25 4.77 23.07
C LYS A 79 25.19 4.65 21.99
N ALA A 80 24.38 5.68 21.87
CA ALA A 80 23.34 5.81 20.87
C ALA A 80 23.79 6.77 19.77
N TYR A 81 23.78 6.31 18.53
CA TYR A 81 24.17 7.08 17.36
C TYR A 81 22.98 7.32 16.45
N PHE A 82 22.81 8.57 16.00
CA PHE A 82 21.71 8.94 15.11
C PHE A 82 22.06 10.15 14.25
N VAL A 83 21.35 10.29 13.13
CA VAL A 83 21.47 11.46 12.25
C VAL A 83 20.24 12.33 12.42
N LYS A 84 20.47 13.63 12.64
CA LYS A 84 19.41 14.63 12.70
C LYS A 84 19.90 15.90 11.99
N ASP A 85 19.06 16.52 11.17
CA ASP A 85 19.36 17.78 10.48
C ASP A 85 20.68 17.79 9.67
N GLY A 86 21.10 16.61 9.18
CA GLY A 86 22.33 16.44 8.41
C GLY A 86 23.61 16.27 9.24
N SER A 87 23.52 16.31 10.57
CA SER A 87 24.64 16.09 11.48
C SER A 87 24.56 14.73 12.17
N PHE A 88 25.73 14.14 12.43
CA PHE A 88 25.86 12.88 13.16
C PHE A 88 26.03 13.14 14.65
N TYR A 89 25.15 12.55 15.45
CA TYR A 89 25.12 12.73 16.90
C TYR A 89 25.46 11.42 17.61
N SER A 90 26.12 11.55 18.75
CA SER A 90 26.29 10.49 19.75
C SER A 90 25.70 10.94 21.08
N ALA A 91 24.95 10.06 21.73
CA ALA A 91 24.41 10.26 23.06
C ALA A 91 24.77 9.08 23.96
N ASP A 92 24.95 9.34 25.25
CA ASP A 92 25.15 8.30 26.23
C ASP A 92 23.83 7.58 26.54
N MET A 93 23.95 6.32 26.94
CA MET A 93 22.82 5.51 27.37
C MET A 93 22.81 5.39 28.89
N ASP A 94 21.65 5.65 29.49
CA ASP A 94 21.36 5.33 30.88
C ASP A 94 20.50 4.06 30.93
N GLY A 95 21.18 2.91 31.06
CA GLY A 95 20.56 1.59 30.95
C GLY A 95 19.90 1.38 29.59
N ASN A 96 18.57 1.31 29.57
CA ASN A 96 17.79 1.11 28.34
C ASN A 96 17.29 2.42 27.70
N PHE A 97 17.62 3.57 28.28
CA PHE A 97 17.16 4.88 27.80
C PHE A 97 18.32 5.67 27.21
N ILE A 98 18.01 6.43 26.15
CA ILE A 98 18.98 7.35 25.53
C ILE A 98 18.86 8.68 26.25
N ASP A 99 19.96 9.15 26.85
CA ASP A 99 19.99 10.46 27.46
C ASP A 99 20.19 11.54 26.38
N ARG A 100 19.08 12.17 25.98
CA ARG A 100 19.09 13.22 24.96
C ARG A 100 19.88 14.46 25.36
N GLN A 101 20.12 14.69 26.65
CA GLN A 101 20.85 15.87 27.12
C GLN A 101 22.36 15.75 26.84
N THR A 102 22.87 14.52 26.75
CA THR A 102 24.28 14.23 26.44
C THR A 102 24.57 14.19 24.93
N ALA A 103 23.56 14.45 24.09
CA ALA A 103 23.70 14.38 22.65
C ALA A 103 24.71 15.42 22.13
N THR A 104 25.82 14.94 21.59
CA THR A 104 26.91 15.76 21.06
C THR A 104 27.16 15.43 19.60
N VAL A 105 27.56 16.44 18.83
CA VAL A 105 27.96 16.25 17.43
C VAL A 105 29.30 15.54 17.41
N VAL A 106 29.41 14.48 16.62
CA VAL A 106 30.63 13.70 16.48
C VAL A 106 31.62 14.45 15.58
N ASP A 107 32.81 14.73 16.10
CA ASP A 107 33.91 15.31 15.32
C ASP A 107 34.79 14.20 14.72
N THR A 108 34.93 14.21 13.40
CA THR A 108 35.71 13.22 12.65
C THR A 108 37.16 13.63 12.41
N ILE A 109 37.53 14.90 12.63
CA ILE A 109 38.85 15.43 12.27
C ILE A 109 39.95 14.83 13.16
N GLY A 110 39.65 14.54 14.43
CA GLY A 110 40.59 13.96 15.39
C GLY A 110 40.53 12.44 15.55
N MET A 111 39.74 11.73 14.76
CA MET A 111 39.49 10.29 14.97
C MET A 111 40.60 9.40 14.39
N ASP A 112 40.83 8.26 15.07
CA ASP A 112 41.70 7.22 14.53
C ASP A 112 41.00 6.41 13.41
N LYS A 113 41.78 5.63 12.65
CA LYS A 113 41.25 4.82 11.54
C LYS A 113 40.17 3.82 12.00
N VAL A 114 40.33 3.22 13.18
CA VAL A 114 39.42 2.20 13.70
C VAL A 114 38.07 2.82 14.09
N GLN A 115 38.10 4.02 14.66
CA GLN A 115 36.93 4.81 15.00
C GLN A 115 36.18 5.27 13.74
N LEU A 116 36.90 5.67 12.70
CA LEU A 116 36.30 5.99 11.40
C LEU A 116 35.63 4.77 10.75
N ASP A 117 36.27 3.61 10.79
CA ASP A 117 35.68 2.36 10.26
C ASP A 117 34.41 1.97 11.05
N LYS A 118 34.41 2.12 12.38
CA LYS A 118 33.21 1.92 13.22
C LYS A 118 32.10 2.90 12.85
N MET A 119 32.43 4.18 12.67
CA MET A 119 31.46 5.20 12.28
C MET A 119 30.85 4.89 10.91
N LEU A 120 31.68 4.47 9.95
CA LEU A 120 31.21 4.09 8.61
C LEU A 120 30.22 2.94 8.69
N PHE A 121 30.52 1.92 9.50
CA PHE A 121 29.61 0.81 9.75
C PHE A 121 28.27 1.27 10.35
N ILE A 122 28.30 2.17 11.34
CA ILE A 122 27.08 2.72 11.95
C ILE A 122 26.27 3.54 10.95
N MET A 123 26.94 4.35 10.12
CA MET A 123 26.29 5.12 9.05
C MET A 123 25.64 4.21 8.01
N ASP A 124 26.31 3.13 7.63
CA ASP A 124 25.73 2.13 6.74
C ASP A 124 24.52 1.45 7.38
N GLN A 125 24.54 1.13 8.68
CA GLN A 125 23.35 0.60 9.37
C GLN A 125 22.19 1.60 9.43
N LEU A 126 22.48 2.88 9.66
CA LEU A 126 21.47 3.95 9.61
C LEU A 126 20.90 4.13 8.18
N ARG A 127 21.74 3.92 7.15
CA ARG A 127 21.39 4.03 5.73
C ARG A 127 20.73 2.79 5.16
N ASP A 128 21.02 1.59 5.65
CA ASP A 128 20.64 0.30 5.06
C ASP A 128 19.12 0.08 4.99
N GLY A 129 18.34 0.88 5.72
CA GLY A 129 16.89 0.99 5.50
C GLY A 129 16.47 1.73 4.21
N LYS A 130 17.42 2.23 3.40
CA LYS A 130 17.24 2.99 2.14
C LYS A 130 18.01 2.37 0.95
N LYS A 131 18.29 1.06 0.95
CA LYS A 131 19.05 0.30 -0.07
C LYS A 131 18.50 0.25 -1.52
N ASN A 132 17.71 1.22 -1.99
CA ASN A 132 17.06 1.15 -3.31
C ASN A 132 17.54 2.19 -4.33
N ASP A 133 18.78 2.67 -4.22
CA ASP A 133 19.42 3.54 -5.24
C ASP A 133 20.53 2.82 -6.02
N SER A 134 20.39 1.51 -6.26
CA SER A 134 21.12 0.86 -7.35
C SER A 134 20.38 1.13 -8.66
N GLY A 135 20.79 2.19 -9.36
CA GLY A 135 20.38 2.46 -10.73
C GLY A 135 20.88 1.35 -11.65
N ASP A 136 19.95 0.54 -12.14
CA ASP A 136 20.21 -0.42 -13.20
C ASP A 136 20.11 0.33 -14.55
N SER A 137 21.27 0.68 -15.10
CA SER A 137 21.40 1.14 -16.47
C SER A 137 21.14 -0.05 -17.39
N ARG A 138 19.86 -0.27 -17.72
CA ARG A 138 19.44 -1.24 -18.74
C ARG A 138 20.17 -0.97 -20.06
N ASN A 139 21.05 -1.90 -20.44
CA ASN A 139 21.49 -2.09 -21.81
C ASN A 139 21.05 -3.50 -22.24
N GLN A 140 19.96 -3.57 -23.02
CA GLN A 140 19.59 -4.66 -23.93
C GLN A 140 18.37 -4.23 -24.75
#